data_AF-A0A1S1JUQ1-F1
#
_entry.id   AF-A0A1S1JUQ1-F1
#
_cell.length_a   1.000
_cell.length_b   1.000
_cell.length_c   1.000
_cell.angle_alpha   90.00
_cell.angle_beta   90.00
_cell.angle_gamma   90.00
#
_symmetry.space_group_name_H-M   'P 1'
#
loop_
_entity.id
_entity.type
_entity.pdbx_description
1 polymer ?
#
loop_
_entity_poly.entity_id
_entity_poly.type
_entity_poly.pdbx_seq_one_letter_code
_entity_poly.pdbx_strand_id
1 'polypeptide(L)'
;MIARAVHQVNLGLPAPAVDLPAMAGLDLALSADNVARFGGDPRRYRHALHGISSPSEKMVSVAAVAAWRAGVLGIRADALSRLQLLPIDVAATVLGLPVDAVVPFTNGQTVDRFYWPLRPPGQFIARIGGFTGLGGRWDHPPTAPAPCGPGRWTVDVGTQRWQIDADVFGHVVALAPAESAVDAGPRTAQLVVRPTSYLAEIWPA
;
A
#
# COMPACT_ATOMS: atom_id res chain seq x y z
N MET A 1 16.09 13.61 12.68
CA MET A 1 15.55 12.25 12.40
C MET A 1 15.10 12.23 10.95
N ILE A 2 15.70 11.39 10.10
CA ILE A 2 15.34 11.30 8.67
C ILE A 2 14.03 10.52 8.60
N ALA A 3 12.90 11.21 8.41
CA ALA A 3 11.61 10.55 8.26
C ALA A 3 11.54 9.90 6.88
N ARG A 4 11.42 8.57 6.85
CA ARG A 4 11.19 7.78 5.62
C ARG A 4 9.70 7.61 5.38
N ALA A 5 9.33 7.27 4.15
CA ALA A 5 7.98 6.87 3.83
C ALA A 5 7.55 5.68 4.71
N VAL A 6 6.33 5.73 5.22
CA VAL A 6 5.80 4.74 6.15
C VAL A 6 4.29 4.62 5.98
N HIS A 7 3.79 3.41 6.16
CA HIS A 7 2.37 3.08 6.26
C HIS A 7 2.14 2.47 7.63
N GLN A 8 1.17 2.96 8.39
CA GLN A 8 0.98 2.61 9.80
C GLN A 8 0.76 1.11 10.01
N VAL A 9 -0.01 0.47 9.13
CA VAL A 9 -0.28 -0.99 9.17
C VAL A 9 0.94 -1.85 8.83
N ASN A 10 2.03 -1.21 8.43
CA ASN A 10 3.30 -1.85 8.08
C ASN A 10 4.37 -1.66 9.17
N LEU A 11 4.06 -0.90 10.24
CA LEU A 11 4.95 -0.73 11.39
C LEU A 11 4.98 -2.00 12.24
N GLY A 12 6.17 -2.30 12.77
CA GLY A 12 6.31 -3.39 13.75
C GLY A 12 6.26 -4.80 13.16
N LEU A 13 6.36 -4.98 11.84
CA LEU A 13 6.62 -6.29 11.22
C LEU A 13 8.14 -6.56 11.24
N PRO A 14 8.67 -7.41 12.15
CA PRO A 14 10.05 -7.85 12.08
C PRO A 14 10.16 -8.95 11.02
N ALA A 15 11.18 -8.89 10.17
CA ALA A 15 11.52 -10.02 9.30
C ALA A 15 12.94 -10.50 9.64
N PRO A 16 13.11 -11.69 10.23
CA PRO A 16 14.21 -12.54 9.81
C PRO A 16 14.06 -12.86 8.31
N ALA A 17 15.14 -13.25 7.65
CA ALA A 17 15.05 -13.80 6.31
C ALA A 17 14.20 -15.07 6.37
N VAL A 18 13.03 -15.04 5.74
CA VAL A 18 12.15 -16.19 5.62
C VAL A 18 12.27 -16.74 4.21
N ASP A 19 12.54 -18.04 4.11
CA ASP A 19 12.58 -18.73 2.84
C ASP A 19 11.17 -18.86 2.25
N LEU A 20 11.08 -18.68 0.94
CA LEU A 20 9.84 -18.89 0.19
C LEU A 20 9.59 -20.39 0.02
N PRO A 21 8.32 -20.84 0.02
CA PRO A 21 8.02 -22.24 -0.24
C PRO A 21 8.45 -22.62 -1.67
N ALA A 22 9.15 -23.75 -1.81
CA ALA A 22 9.47 -24.30 -3.13
C ALA A 22 8.22 -24.96 -3.73
N MET A 23 7.85 -24.56 -4.95
CA MET A 23 6.65 -25.05 -5.62
C MET A 23 6.89 -25.32 -7.11
N ALA A 24 6.48 -26.50 -7.58
CA ALA A 24 6.54 -26.82 -9.00
C ALA A 24 5.59 -25.91 -9.80
N GLY A 25 6.10 -25.32 -10.89
CA GLY A 25 5.32 -24.47 -11.80
C GLY A 25 5.05 -23.04 -11.30
N LEU A 26 5.59 -22.64 -10.15
CA LEU A 26 5.46 -21.27 -9.63
C LEU A 26 6.79 -20.77 -9.06
N ASP A 27 7.37 -19.76 -9.70
CA ASP A 27 8.60 -19.11 -9.24
C ASP A 27 8.28 -17.94 -8.30
N LEU A 28 8.24 -18.22 -7.00
CA LEU A 28 8.01 -17.21 -5.97
C LEU A 28 9.21 -16.27 -5.77
N ALA A 29 10.42 -16.68 -6.15
CA ALA A 29 11.59 -15.81 -6.07
C ALA A 29 11.48 -14.68 -7.11
N LEU A 30 11.15 -15.04 -8.36
CA LEU A 30 10.82 -14.06 -9.40
C LEU A 30 9.65 -13.15 -9.00
N SER A 31 8.62 -13.71 -8.36
CA SER A 31 7.52 -12.92 -7.83
C SER A 31 7.97 -11.89 -6.79
N ALA A 32 8.87 -12.27 -5.88
CA ALA A 32 9.43 -11.35 -4.88
C ALA A 32 10.29 -10.23 -5.50
N ASP A 33 11.01 -10.53 -6.58
CA ASP A 33 11.77 -9.52 -7.34
C ASP A 33 10.83 -8.53 -8.05
N ASN A 34 9.72 -9.04 -8.61
CA ASN A 34 8.68 -8.19 -9.17
C ASN A 34 8.05 -7.28 -8.12
N VAL A 35 7.81 -7.77 -6.89
CA VAL A 35 7.32 -6.93 -5.78
C VAL A 35 8.26 -5.74 -5.56
N ALA A 36 9.58 -5.95 -5.55
CA ALA A 36 10.56 -4.86 -5.42
C ALA A 36 10.45 -3.88 -6.60
N ARG A 37 10.41 -4.41 -7.81
CA ARG A 37 10.35 -3.63 -9.06
C ARG A 37 9.12 -2.73 -9.12
N PHE A 38 7.99 -3.21 -8.61
CA PHE A 38 6.72 -2.46 -8.59
C PHE A 38 6.50 -1.68 -7.28
N GLY A 39 7.55 -1.47 -6.47
CA GLY A 39 7.54 -0.55 -5.33
C GLY A 39 7.02 -1.12 -4.02
N GLY A 40 6.75 -2.43 -3.94
CA GLY A 40 6.45 -3.11 -2.70
C GLY A 40 7.70 -3.54 -1.93
N ASP A 41 7.50 -4.11 -0.74
CA ASP A 41 8.57 -4.62 0.14
C ASP A 41 8.69 -6.15 0.04
N PRO A 42 9.76 -6.69 -0.59
CA PRO A 42 9.95 -8.13 -0.75
C PRO A 42 10.09 -8.89 0.57
N ARG A 43 10.45 -8.23 1.68
CA ARG A 43 10.54 -8.86 3.00
C ARG A 43 9.15 -9.08 3.58
N ARG A 44 8.26 -8.08 3.45
CA ARG A 44 6.84 -8.23 3.83
C ARG A 44 6.14 -9.29 2.99
N TYR A 45 6.44 -9.32 1.69
CA TYR A 45 5.93 -10.35 0.80
C TYR A 45 6.31 -11.76 1.28
N ARG A 46 7.61 -12.00 1.53
CA ARG A 46 8.09 -13.31 2.06
C ARG A 46 7.44 -13.67 3.39
N HIS A 47 7.33 -12.70 4.29
CA HIS A 47 6.68 -12.91 5.59
C HIS A 47 5.20 -13.30 5.45
N ALA A 48 4.45 -12.62 4.57
CA ALA A 48 3.04 -12.91 4.34
C ALA A 48 2.78 -14.30 3.73
N LEU A 49 3.78 -14.90 3.08
CA LEU A 49 3.71 -16.25 2.51
C LEU A 49 4.22 -17.34 3.47
N HIS A 50 4.83 -16.95 4.59
CA HIS A 50 5.46 -17.89 5.50
C HIS A 50 4.45 -18.90 6.05
N GLY A 51 4.78 -20.19 5.98
CA GLY A 51 3.95 -21.27 6.54
C GLY A 51 2.66 -21.55 5.78
N ILE A 52 2.35 -20.82 4.70
CA ILE A 52 1.17 -21.10 3.87
C ILE A 52 1.47 -22.27 2.95
N SER A 53 0.72 -23.36 3.12
CA SER A 53 0.69 -24.48 2.19
C SER A 53 -0.62 -24.45 1.41
N SER A 54 -0.54 -24.39 0.08
CA SER A 54 -1.71 -24.36 -0.79
C SER A 54 -1.37 -24.94 -2.17
N PRO A 55 -2.35 -25.50 -2.90
CA PRO A 55 -2.17 -25.88 -4.31
C PRO A 55 -1.68 -24.70 -5.15
N SER A 56 -0.92 -24.96 -6.21
CA SER A 56 -0.29 -23.95 -7.08
C SER A 56 -1.28 -22.88 -7.58
N GLU A 57 -2.46 -23.31 -8.04
CA GLU A 57 -3.52 -22.40 -8.52
C GLU A 57 -3.98 -21.42 -7.44
N LYS A 58 -4.14 -21.89 -6.20
CA LYS A 58 -4.50 -21.03 -5.07
C LYS A 58 -3.32 -20.17 -4.63
N MET A 59 -2.09 -20.68 -4.71
CA MET A 59 -0.90 -19.93 -4.34
C MET A 59 -0.71 -18.68 -5.21
N VAL A 60 -1.12 -18.68 -6.48
CA VAL A 60 -1.13 -17.46 -7.30
C VAL A 60 -2.02 -16.39 -6.67
N SER A 61 -3.20 -16.76 -6.16
CA SER A 61 -4.09 -15.82 -5.46
C SER A 61 -3.51 -15.35 -4.12
N VAL A 62 -2.91 -16.25 -3.35
CA VAL A 62 -2.18 -15.90 -2.12
C VAL A 62 -1.05 -14.91 -2.42
N ALA A 63 -0.25 -15.18 -3.45
CA ALA A 63 0.86 -14.33 -3.88
C ALA A 63 0.39 -12.95 -4.34
N ALA A 64 -0.73 -12.84 -5.07
CA ALA A 64 -1.29 -11.55 -5.48
C ALA A 64 -1.71 -10.70 -4.27
N VAL A 65 -2.42 -11.32 -3.29
CA VAL A 65 -2.82 -10.62 -2.05
C VAL A 65 -1.58 -10.24 -1.22
N ALA A 66 -0.59 -11.12 -1.11
CA ALA A 66 0.66 -10.85 -0.40
C ALA A 66 1.46 -9.71 -1.05
N ALA A 67 1.50 -9.65 -2.37
CA ALA A 67 2.18 -8.57 -3.10
C ALA A 67 1.48 -7.23 -2.89
N TRP A 68 0.15 -7.21 -2.88
CA TRP A 68 -0.62 -6.01 -2.53
C TRP A 68 -0.38 -5.59 -1.08
N ARG A 69 -0.45 -6.54 -0.13
CA ARG A 69 -0.14 -6.34 1.30
C ARG A 69 1.27 -5.80 1.53
N ALA A 70 2.20 -6.14 0.64
CA ALA A 70 3.58 -5.64 0.63
C ALA A 70 3.74 -4.24 0.02
N GLY A 71 2.68 -3.66 -0.57
CA GLY A 71 2.65 -2.29 -1.06
C GLY A 71 2.58 -2.13 -2.59
N VAL A 72 2.41 -3.22 -3.35
CA VAL A 72 2.25 -3.13 -4.82
C VAL A 72 0.85 -2.62 -5.15
N LEU A 73 0.70 -1.30 -5.25
CA LEU A 73 -0.60 -0.64 -5.42
C LEU A 73 -1.30 -1.02 -6.73
N GLY A 74 -0.53 -1.21 -7.81
CA GLY A 74 -1.06 -1.44 -9.15
C GLY A 74 -1.91 -2.72 -9.30
N ILE A 75 -1.79 -3.67 -8.36
CA ILE A 75 -2.55 -4.93 -8.38
C ILE A 75 -3.71 -4.95 -7.37
N ARG A 76 -4.03 -3.83 -6.70
CA ARG A 76 -5.07 -3.77 -5.66
C ARG A 76 -6.40 -4.38 -6.10
N ALA A 77 -6.87 -4.04 -7.30
CA ALA A 77 -8.15 -4.53 -7.80
C ALA A 77 -8.16 -6.05 -7.98
N ASP A 78 -7.15 -6.61 -8.65
CA ASP A 78 -6.98 -8.06 -8.83
C ASP A 78 -6.79 -8.78 -7.49
N ALA A 79 -6.00 -8.21 -6.57
CA ALA A 79 -5.80 -8.74 -5.23
C ALA A 79 -7.11 -8.81 -4.43
N LEU A 80 -7.96 -7.77 -4.48
CA LEU A 80 -9.27 -7.77 -3.82
C LEU A 80 -10.22 -8.82 -4.41
N SER A 81 -10.25 -8.98 -5.73
CA SER A 81 -11.05 -10.04 -6.37
C SER A 81 -10.57 -11.43 -5.96
N ARG A 82 -9.25 -11.65 -5.89
CA ARG A 82 -8.66 -12.93 -5.47
C ARG A 82 -8.82 -13.21 -3.98
N LEU A 83 -8.79 -12.17 -3.15
CA LEU A 83 -9.02 -12.28 -1.71
C LEU A 83 -10.36 -12.95 -1.40
N GLN A 84 -11.41 -12.65 -2.18
CA GLN A 84 -12.73 -13.27 -2.01
C GLN A 84 -12.77 -14.77 -2.33
N LEU A 85 -11.76 -15.30 -3.02
CA LEU A 85 -11.65 -16.71 -3.40
C LEU A 85 -10.82 -17.53 -2.40
N LEU A 86 -10.15 -16.87 -1.44
CA LEU A 86 -9.29 -17.54 -0.48
C LEU A 86 -10.12 -18.06 0.71
N PRO A 87 -9.75 -19.24 1.26
CA PRO A 87 -10.19 -19.63 2.60
C PRO A 87 -9.89 -18.51 3.61
N ILE A 88 -10.81 -18.28 4.55
CA ILE A 88 -10.74 -17.11 5.45
C ILE A 88 -9.51 -17.12 6.35
N ASP A 89 -9.02 -18.30 6.74
CA ASP A 89 -7.80 -18.53 7.51
C ASP A 89 -6.54 -18.17 6.73
N VAL A 90 -6.50 -18.52 5.43
CA VAL A 90 -5.42 -18.12 4.52
C VAL A 90 -5.44 -16.61 4.28
N ALA A 91 -6.62 -16.04 4.05
CA ALA A 91 -6.79 -14.59 3.89
C ALA A 91 -6.31 -13.82 5.15
N ALA A 92 -6.72 -14.27 6.34
CA ALA A 92 -6.27 -13.74 7.62
C ALA A 92 -4.74 -13.76 7.75
N THR A 93 -4.14 -14.92 7.45
CA THR A 93 -2.69 -15.12 7.51
C THR A 93 -1.94 -14.16 6.59
N VAL A 94 -2.34 -14.08 5.31
CA VAL A 94 -1.68 -13.20 4.33
C VAL A 94 -1.83 -11.72 4.69
N LEU A 95 -3.01 -11.31 5.18
CA LEU A 95 -3.25 -9.91 5.57
C LEU A 95 -2.59 -9.54 6.90
N GLY A 96 -2.21 -10.53 7.72
CA GLY A 96 -1.77 -10.30 9.10
C GLY A 96 -2.91 -9.79 9.98
N LEU A 97 -4.12 -10.34 9.77
CA LEU A 97 -5.33 -10.00 10.50
C LEU A 97 -5.84 -11.19 11.31
N PRO A 98 -6.52 -10.96 12.44
CA PRO A 98 -7.44 -11.94 13.03
C PRO A 98 -8.50 -12.40 12.02
N VAL A 99 -8.94 -13.65 12.11
CA VAL A 99 -9.93 -14.25 11.19
C VAL A 99 -11.25 -13.47 11.18
N ASP A 100 -11.71 -13.01 12.34
CA ASP A 100 -12.93 -12.21 12.50
C ASP A 100 -12.82 -10.80 11.91
N ALA A 101 -11.60 -10.31 11.65
CA ALA A 101 -11.35 -9.01 11.02
C ALA A 101 -11.32 -9.05 9.48
N VAL A 102 -11.25 -10.24 8.85
CA VAL A 102 -11.14 -10.38 7.39
C VAL A 102 -12.40 -9.89 6.66
N VAL A 103 -13.59 -10.25 7.14
CA VAL A 103 -14.86 -9.82 6.55
C VAL A 103 -15.06 -8.31 6.71
N PRO A 104 -14.89 -7.70 7.91
CA PRO A 104 -14.87 -6.25 8.07
C PRO A 104 -13.88 -5.56 7.14
N PHE A 105 -12.65 -6.07 7.02
CA PHE A 105 -11.64 -5.52 6.11
C PHE A 105 -12.12 -5.52 4.67
N THR A 106 -12.64 -6.65 4.19
CA THR A 106 -13.07 -6.81 2.80
C THR A 106 -14.25 -5.88 2.47
N ASN A 107 -15.23 -5.79 3.37
CA ASN A 107 -16.36 -4.87 3.22
C ASN A 107 -15.91 -3.42 3.25
N GLY A 108 -15.05 -3.05 4.20
CA GLY A 108 -14.53 -1.69 4.33
C GLY A 108 -13.74 -1.25 3.10
N GLN A 109 -12.97 -2.15 2.48
CA GLN A 109 -12.20 -1.86 1.26
C GLN A 109 -13.06 -1.53 0.02
N THR A 110 -14.37 -1.82 0.04
CA THR A 110 -15.32 -1.41 -1.02
C THR A 110 -15.70 0.07 -0.94
N VAL A 111 -15.58 0.68 0.24
CA VAL A 111 -15.97 2.07 0.52
C VAL A 111 -14.76 2.95 0.79
N ASP A 112 -13.78 2.43 1.53
CA ASP A 112 -12.58 3.12 1.96
C ASP A 112 -11.34 2.27 1.68
N ARG A 113 -10.56 2.67 0.69
CA ARG A 113 -9.27 2.05 0.36
C ARG A 113 -8.23 2.12 1.48
N PHE A 114 -8.38 3.05 2.41
CA PHE A 114 -7.49 3.13 3.57
C PHE A 114 -7.96 2.25 4.71
N TYR A 115 -9.18 1.66 4.65
CA TYR A 115 -9.81 0.96 5.75
C TYR A 115 -8.92 -0.15 6.32
N TRP A 116 -8.76 -0.13 7.64
CA TRP A 116 -8.09 -1.14 8.42
C TRP A 116 -8.91 -1.40 9.69
N PRO A 117 -9.43 -2.62 9.91
CA PRO A 117 -10.40 -2.89 10.97
C PRO A 117 -9.81 -2.72 12.38
N LEU A 118 -8.48 -2.83 12.52
CA LEU A 118 -7.80 -2.69 13.82
C LEU A 118 -7.28 -1.28 14.09
N ARG A 119 -7.57 -0.31 13.20
CA ARG A 119 -7.06 1.06 13.35
C ARG A 119 -7.92 1.86 14.34
N PRO A 120 -7.35 2.42 15.42
CA PRO A 120 -8.06 3.34 16.28
C PRO A 120 -8.55 4.60 15.51
N PRO A 121 -9.69 5.19 15.91
CA PRO A 121 -10.18 6.42 15.31
C PRO A 121 -9.14 7.55 15.32
N GLY A 122 -9.03 8.28 14.21
CA GLY A 122 -8.11 9.42 14.07
C GLY A 122 -6.61 9.04 13.96
N GLN A 123 -6.26 7.76 13.99
CA GLN A 123 -4.87 7.34 13.86
C GLN A 123 -4.34 7.64 12.46
N PHE A 124 -3.13 8.21 12.42
CA PHE A 124 -2.30 8.40 11.25
C PHE A 124 -2.26 7.17 10.32
N ILE A 125 -2.36 7.39 9.01
CA ILE A 125 -2.39 6.31 8.00
C ILE A 125 -1.01 6.11 7.37
N ALA A 126 -0.47 7.15 6.74
CA ALA A 126 0.78 7.03 5.98
C ALA A 126 1.51 8.35 5.84
N ARG A 127 2.81 8.27 5.58
CA ARG A 127 3.69 9.40 5.26
C ARG A 127 4.48 9.04 4.03
N ILE A 128 4.55 9.97 3.10
CA ILE A 128 5.09 9.81 1.76
C ILE A 128 6.10 10.92 1.48
N GLY A 129 7.07 10.63 0.61
CA GLY A 129 8.04 11.60 0.13
C GLY A 129 9.40 11.48 0.80
N GLY A 130 9.97 12.61 1.12
CA GLY A 130 11.33 12.79 1.61
C GLY A 130 12.15 13.65 0.65
N PHE A 131 13.21 14.26 1.17
CA PHE A 131 14.14 15.06 0.36
C PHE A 131 15.02 14.15 -0.52
N THR A 132 15.18 14.48 -1.80
CA THR A 132 16.01 13.72 -2.76
C THR A 132 17.45 13.55 -2.29
N GLY A 133 18.03 14.57 -1.66
CA GLY A 133 19.38 14.48 -1.08
C GLY A 133 19.53 13.45 0.05
N LEU A 134 18.42 12.89 0.55
CA LEU A 134 18.37 11.82 1.55
C LEU A 134 17.68 10.54 1.01
N GLY A 135 17.58 10.40 -0.31
CA GLY A 135 16.94 9.25 -0.97
C GLY A 135 15.42 9.34 -1.04
N GLY A 136 14.84 10.51 -0.79
CA GLY A 136 13.42 10.78 -0.96
C GLY A 136 13.01 11.14 -2.39
N ARG A 137 11.76 11.59 -2.55
CA ARG A 137 11.16 11.85 -3.88
C ARG A 137 11.22 13.29 -4.35
N TRP A 138 11.39 14.24 -3.44
CA TRP A 138 11.20 15.66 -3.77
C TRP A 138 12.45 16.48 -3.51
N ASP A 139 12.77 17.37 -4.43
CA ASP A 139 13.82 18.38 -4.30
C ASP A 139 13.31 19.68 -3.66
N HIS A 140 11.98 19.87 -3.62
CA HIS A 140 11.27 20.94 -2.92
C HIS A 140 10.17 20.37 -2.00
N PRO A 141 9.75 21.07 -0.94
CA PRO A 141 8.57 20.69 -0.17
C PRO A 141 7.31 20.65 -1.05
N PRO A 142 6.44 19.63 -0.94
CA PRO A 142 5.17 19.59 -1.65
C PRO A 142 4.21 20.64 -1.09
N THR A 143 3.41 21.21 -1.97
CA THR A 143 2.42 22.26 -1.66
C THR A 143 1.11 22.02 -2.41
N ALA A 144 0.09 22.83 -2.10
CA ALA A 144 -1.20 22.83 -2.78
C ALA A 144 -1.84 21.43 -2.97
N PRO A 145 -2.05 20.65 -1.88
CA PRO A 145 -2.63 19.32 -2.00
C PRO A 145 -4.07 19.43 -2.50
N ALA A 146 -4.38 18.75 -3.60
CA ALA A 146 -5.72 18.75 -4.19
C ALA A 146 -6.19 17.31 -4.48
N PRO A 147 -7.37 16.89 -3.99
CA PRO A 147 -7.91 15.57 -4.30
C PRO A 147 -8.27 15.46 -5.79
N CYS A 148 -8.00 14.30 -6.39
CA CYS A 148 -8.30 13.99 -7.80
C CYS A 148 -8.80 12.55 -7.98
N GLY A 149 -9.40 11.99 -6.93
CA GLY A 149 -9.97 10.65 -6.89
C GLY A 149 -9.85 10.03 -5.50
N PRO A 150 -10.49 8.86 -5.26
CA PRO A 150 -10.35 8.14 -4.01
C PRO A 150 -8.87 7.83 -3.78
N GLY A 151 -8.31 8.24 -2.62
CA GLY A 151 -6.90 8.09 -2.25
C GLY A 151 -5.89 8.59 -3.25
N ARG A 152 -6.29 9.56 -4.06
CA ARG A 152 -5.43 10.19 -5.03
C ARG A 152 -5.44 11.69 -4.86
N TRP A 153 -4.25 12.26 -4.83
CA TRP A 153 -4.04 13.69 -4.69
C TRP A 153 -2.98 14.17 -5.67
N THR A 154 -3.08 15.44 -6.05
CA THR A 154 -1.98 16.16 -6.68
C THR A 154 -1.31 17.09 -5.67
N VAL A 155 -0.03 17.33 -5.86
CA VAL A 155 0.77 18.32 -5.12
C VAL A 155 1.71 19.03 -6.08
N ASP A 156 2.04 20.27 -5.76
CA ASP A 156 3.05 21.04 -6.49
C ASP A 156 4.41 20.89 -5.78
N VAL A 157 5.44 20.51 -6.54
CA VAL A 157 6.82 20.36 -6.08
C VAL A 157 7.71 21.16 -7.03
N GLY A 158 8.21 22.31 -6.57
CA GLY A 158 8.89 23.26 -7.43
C GLY A 158 7.97 23.73 -8.57
N THR A 159 8.36 23.50 -9.81
CA THR A 159 7.55 23.83 -11.00
C THR A 159 6.73 22.66 -11.55
N GLN A 160 6.83 21.49 -10.91
CA GLN A 160 6.20 20.26 -11.38
C GLN A 160 4.98 19.90 -10.53
N ARG A 161 3.92 19.43 -11.20
CA ARG A 161 2.79 18.82 -10.52
C ARG A 161 2.98 17.31 -10.47
N TRP A 162 2.83 16.75 -9.28
CA TRP A 162 2.96 15.33 -8.98
C TRP A 162 1.63 14.77 -8.53
N GLN A 163 1.38 13.50 -8.87
CA GLN A 163 0.26 12.73 -8.38
C GLN A 163 0.75 11.69 -7.37
N ILE A 164 0.02 11.59 -6.26
CA ILE A 164 0.15 10.55 -5.25
C ILE A 164 -1.09 9.68 -5.36
N ASP A 165 -0.91 8.39 -5.62
CA ASP A 165 -1.96 7.37 -5.47
C ASP A 165 -1.56 6.47 -4.30
N ALA A 166 -2.47 6.23 -3.37
CA ALA A 166 -2.18 5.46 -2.17
C ALA A 166 -3.39 4.66 -1.70
N ASP A 167 -3.11 3.62 -0.94
CA ASP A 167 -4.08 2.88 -0.15
C ASP A 167 -3.52 2.58 1.25
N VAL A 168 -4.17 1.66 1.97
CA VAL A 168 -3.75 1.24 3.31
C VAL A 168 -2.36 0.61 3.37
N PHE A 169 -1.84 0.00 2.29
CA PHE A 169 -0.59 -0.76 2.29
C PHE A 169 0.56 -0.09 1.54
N GLY A 170 0.26 0.70 0.52
CA GLY A 170 1.26 1.19 -0.42
C GLY A 170 0.89 2.52 -1.06
N HIS A 171 1.86 3.05 -1.82
CA HIS A 171 1.68 4.28 -2.55
C HIS A 171 2.59 4.32 -3.79
N VAL A 172 2.18 5.11 -4.78
CA VAL A 172 2.95 5.45 -5.97
C VAL A 172 2.96 6.96 -6.12
N VAL A 173 4.13 7.50 -6.48
CA VAL A 173 4.32 8.93 -6.77
C VAL A 173 4.85 9.05 -8.19
N ALA A 174 4.15 9.80 -9.03
CA ALA A 174 4.50 10.02 -10.43
C ALA A 174 4.17 11.46 -10.83
N LEU A 175 4.71 11.93 -11.96
CA LEU A 175 4.29 13.21 -12.51
C LEU A 175 2.79 13.15 -12.85
N ALA A 176 2.07 14.21 -12.52
CA ALA A 176 0.64 14.27 -12.81
C ALA A 176 0.41 14.39 -14.33
N PRO A 177 -0.63 13.74 -14.86
CA PRO A 177 -1.04 13.98 -16.24
C PRO A 177 -1.51 15.43 -16.40
N ALA A 178 -1.37 15.98 -17.62
CA ALA A 178 -1.72 17.36 -17.93
C ALA A 178 -3.20 17.68 -17.63
N GLU A 179 -4.07 16.68 -17.71
CA GLU A 179 -5.48 16.77 -17.36
C GLU A 179 -5.78 15.79 -16.24
N SER A 180 -6.15 16.32 -15.07
CA SER A 180 -6.61 15.53 -13.93
C SER A 180 -8.07 15.89 -13.68
N ALA A 181 -8.97 14.94 -13.88
CA ALA A 181 -10.38 15.13 -13.58
C ALA A 181 -10.54 15.39 -12.07
N VAL A 182 -11.33 16.41 -11.73
CA VAL A 182 -11.70 16.70 -10.34
C VAL A 182 -12.81 15.72 -9.96
N ASP A 183 -12.55 14.87 -8.96
CA ASP A 183 -13.56 13.95 -8.43
C ASP A 183 -14.11 14.46 -7.09
N ALA A 184 -15.43 14.45 -6.98
CA ALA A 184 -16.21 14.85 -5.80
C ALA A 184 -16.65 13.65 -4.94
N GLY A 185 -16.07 12.46 -5.17
CA GLY A 185 -16.33 11.25 -4.39
C GLY A 185 -16.12 11.41 -2.87
N PRO A 186 -16.69 10.50 -2.08
CA PRO A 186 -16.59 10.53 -0.62
C PRO A 186 -15.13 10.50 -0.17
N ARG A 187 -14.78 11.41 0.74
CA ARG A 187 -13.43 11.55 1.27
C ARG A 187 -13.32 10.76 2.57
N THR A 188 -12.56 9.67 2.54
CA THR A 188 -12.26 8.86 3.73
C THR A 188 -10.87 9.13 4.30
N ALA A 189 -10.03 9.82 3.52
CA ALA A 189 -8.72 10.30 3.93
C ALA A 189 -8.41 11.67 3.32
N GLN A 190 -7.47 12.37 3.94
CA GLN A 190 -6.97 13.66 3.52
C GLN A 190 -5.44 13.67 3.46
N LEU A 191 -4.90 14.41 2.49
CA LEU A 191 -3.46 14.65 2.37
C LEU A 191 -3.10 15.98 3.02
N VAL A 192 -2.20 15.94 3.98
CA VAL A 192 -1.67 17.11 4.70
C VAL A 192 -0.21 17.29 4.31
N VAL A 193 0.13 18.47 3.79
CA VAL A 193 1.51 18.89 3.51
C VAL A 193 1.86 20.11 4.34
N ARG A 194 3.16 20.34 4.57
CA ARG A 194 3.64 21.52 5.30
C ARG A 194 4.73 22.20 4.48
N PRO A 195 4.74 23.55 4.36
CA PRO A 195 5.68 24.28 3.49
C PRO A 195 7.17 24.03 3.79
N THR A 196 7.51 23.62 5.01
CA THR A 196 8.89 23.36 5.45
C THR A 196 9.23 21.88 5.55
N SER A 197 8.33 21.01 5.11
CA SER A 197 8.46 19.56 5.22
C SER A 197 8.48 18.93 3.84
N TYR A 198 9.47 18.08 3.58
CA TYR A 198 9.49 17.22 2.39
C TYR A 198 8.59 15.99 2.56
N LEU A 199 7.52 16.07 3.33
CA LEU A 199 6.63 14.95 3.64
C LEU A 199 5.19 15.34 3.35
N ALA A 200 4.44 14.41 2.77
CA ALA A 200 2.99 14.46 2.71
C ALA A 200 2.43 13.34 3.59
N GLU A 201 1.52 13.70 4.49
CA GLU A 201 0.92 12.79 5.46
C GLU A 201 -0.55 12.53 5.11
N ILE A 202 -0.95 11.27 5.17
CA ILE A 202 -2.31 10.83 4.95
C ILE A 202 -2.94 10.57 6.33
N TRP A 203 -4.05 11.25 6.56
CA TRP A 203 -4.85 11.15 7.78
C TRP A 203 -6.28 10.73 7.42
N PRO A 204 -7.03 10.12 8.35
CA PRO A 204 -8.47 9.99 8.19
C PRO A 204 -9.11 11.37 7.95
N ALA A 205 -10.12 11.42 7.08
CA ALA A 205 -10.89 12.63 6.79
C ALA A 205 -11.94 12.92 7.87
#